data_AF-A0A645JKR8-F1
#
_entry.id   AF-A0A645JKR8-F1
#
_cell.length_a   1.000
_cell.length_b   1.000
_cell.length_c   1.000
_cell.angle_alpha   90.00
_cell.angle_beta   90.00
_cell.angle_gamma   90.00
#
_symmetry.space_group_name_H-M   'P 1'
#
loop_
_entity.id
_entity.type
_entity.pdbx_description
1 polymer ?
#
loop_
_entity_poly.entity_id
_entity_poly.type
_entity_poly.pdbx_seq_one_letter_code
_entity_poly.pdbx_strand_id
1 'polypeptide(L)'
;MSARKGELGIIPGSMGARSYIVRGLGNAESFCSCSHGAGRTMSRNEAKRRFTVDDQIKATAHVECRKDSDVIDEIPMAYKDIDAVMHAQRDLVEVVHTLRQVVCVKG
;
A
#
# COMPACT_ATOMS: atom_id res chain seq x y z
N MET A 1 0.58 5.68 -11.68
CA MET A 1 1.97 6.03 -12.03
C MET A 1 2.28 5.53 -13.44
N SER A 2 3.40 5.95 -14.04
CA SER A 2 3.83 5.44 -15.35
C SER A 2 4.12 3.94 -15.28
N ALA A 3 3.74 3.21 -16.33
CA ALA A 3 3.93 1.78 -16.50
C ALA A 3 4.30 1.45 -17.95
N ARG A 4 5.18 2.27 -18.56
CA ARG A 4 5.67 2.00 -19.91
C ARG A 4 6.42 0.68 -19.93
N LYS A 5 6.43 0.01 -21.09
CA LYS A 5 7.05 -1.30 -21.22
C LYS A 5 8.52 -1.24 -20.79
N GLY A 6 8.89 -2.04 -19.80
CA GLY A 6 10.26 -2.13 -19.30
C GLY A 6 10.60 -1.18 -18.15
N GLU A 7 9.77 -0.16 -17.89
CA GLU A 7 9.99 0.85 -16.86
C GLU A 7 9.84 0.25 -15.46
N LEU A 8 10.79 0.52 -14.56
CA LEU A 8 10.71 0.08 -13.17
C LEU A 8 9.91 1.08 -12.32
N GLY A 9 9.13 0.56 -11.39
CA GLY A 9 8.33 1.33 -10.45
C GLY A 9 8.25 0.69 -9.07
N ILE A 10 7.71 1.46 -8.11
CA ILE A 10 7.40 0.97 -6.77
C ILE A 10 5.93 1.20 -6.47
N ILE A 11 5.25 0.15 -6.00
CA ILE A 11 3.88 0.20 -5.52
C ILE A 11 3.88 -0.08 -4.01
N PRO A 12 3.80 0.96 -3.17
CA PRO A 12 3.78 0.80 -1.73
C PRO A 12 2.43 0.25 -1.22
N GLY A 13 2.50 -0.65 -0.24
CA GLY A 13 1.36 -1.04 0.57
C GLY A 13 0.99 0.02 1.62
N SER A 14 0.08 -0.35 2.52
CA SER A 14 -0.19 0.40 3.75
C SER A 14 0.87 0.11 4.82
N MET A 15 0.74 0.76 5.98
CA MET A 15 1.60 0.48 7.15
C MET A 15 1.57 -1.02 7.48
N GLY A 16 2.73 -1.65 7.64
CA GLY A 16 2.86 -3.08 7.91
C GLY A 16 2.53 -4.01 6.74
N ALA A 17 2.06 -3.50 5.59
CA ALA A 17 1.79 -4.32 4.41
C ALA A 17 3.04 -4.48 3.54
N ARG A 18 2.94 -5.36 2.54
CA ARG A 18 4.00 -5.55 1.53
C ARG A 18 4.05 -4.39 0.55
N SER A 19 5.23 -4.15 0.00
CA SER A 19 5.44 -3.24 -1.13
C SER A 19 6.06 -3.99 -2.29
N TYR A 20 5.85 -3.51 -3.51
CA TYR A 20 6.26 -4.23 -4.72
C TYR A 20 7.17 -3.38 -5.57
N ILE A 21 8.31 -3.94 -5.99
CA ILE A 21 9.06 -3.44 -7.15
C ILE A 21 8.45 -4.09 -8.38
N VAL A 22 8.04 -3.26 -9.33
CA VAL A 22 7.30 -3.70 -10.51
C VAL A 22 7.96 -3.22 -11.79
N ARG A 23 7.63 -3.87 -12.90
CA ARG A 23 7.98 -3.40 -14.24
C ARG A 23 6.73 -3.22 -15.08
N GLY A 24 6.64 -2.10 -15.77
CA GLY A 24 5.53 -1.79 -16.67
C GLY A 24 5.46 -2.75 -17.85
N LEU A 25 4.25 -3.17 -18.20
CA LEU A 25 3.97 -3.98 -19.39
C LEU A 25 3.61 -3.13 -20.62
N GLY A 26 3.35 -1.82 -20.43
CA GLY A 26 3.02 -0.90 -21.51
C GLY A 26 1.62 -1.10 -22.10
N ASN A 27 0.64 -1.48 -21.27
CA ASN A 27 -0.73 -1.68 -21.71
C ASN A 27 -1.32 -0.36 -22.26
N ALA A 28 -1.70 -0.37 -23.55
CA ALA A 28 -2.20 0.82 -24.24
C ALA A 28 -3.59 1.27 -23.77
N GLU A 29 -4.47 0.35 -23.35
CA GLU A 29 -5.81 0.66 -22.83
C GLU A 29 -5.73 1.44 -21.51
N SER A 30 -4.67 1.19 -20.72
CA SER A 30 -4.36 1.95 -19.50
C SER A 30 -3.58 3.24 -19.75
N PHE A 31 -3.34 3.62 -21.02
CA PHE A 31 -2.42 4.69 -21.40
C PHE A 31 -1.01 4.51 -20.81
N CYS A 32 -0.55 3.25 -20.74
CA CYS A 32 0.71 2.85 -20.12
C CYS A 32 0.83 3.32 -18.66
N SER A 33 -0.22 3.12 -17.86
CA SER A 33 -0.24 3.53 -16.46
C SER A 33 -0.74 2.41 -15.53
N CYS A 34 -0.41 2.52 -14.24
CA CYS A 34 -0.82 1.55 -13.22
C CYS A 34 -1.10 2.22 -11.86
N SER A 35 -1.50 1.43 -10.86
CA SER A 35 -1.75 1.93 -9.50
C SER A 35 -0.45 2.43 -8.86
N HIS A 36 -0.57 3.39 -7.94
CA HIS A 36 0.58 3.96 -7.23
C HIS A 36 0.66 3.53 -5.75
N GLY A 37 -0.19 2.59 -5.33
CA GLY A 37 -0.24 2.07 -3.96
C GLY A 37 -1.58 1.38 -3.66
N ALA A 38 -1.79 0.98 -2.40
CA ALA A 38 -3.01 0.25 -1.98
C ALA A 38 -4.30 1.08 -2.11
N GLY A 39 -4.23 2.39 -1.84
CA GLY A 39 -5.40 3.26 -1.81
C GLY A 39 -6.27 3.05 -0.56
N ARG A 40 -6.94 4.12 -0.12
CA ARG A 40 -7.77 4.11 1.10
C ARG A 40 -9.15 3.50 0.83
N THR A 41 -9.70 2.81 1.82
CA THR A 41 -11.09 2.33 1.85
C THR A 41 -12.01 3.30 2.59
N MET A 42 -11.44 4.17 3.43
CA MET A 42 -12.18 5.15 4.23
C MET A 42 -11.40 6.45 4.44
N SER A 43 -12.12 7.51 4.83
CA SER A 43 -11.52 8.80 5.15
C SER A 43 -10.63 8.71 6.40
N ARG A 44 -9.77 9.72 6.60
CA ARG A 44 -8.94 9.81 7.81
C ARG A 44 -9.79 9.95 9.08
N ASN A 45 -10.82 10.79 9.03
CA ASN A 45 -11.71 11.01 10.16
C ASN A 45 -12.50 9.75 10.51
N GLU A 46 -12.94 8.98 9.51
CA GLU A 46 -13.65 7.73 9.76
C GLU A 46 -12.72 6.69 10.41
N ALA A 47 -11.48 6.59 9.95
CA ALA A 47 -10.49 5.72 10.58
C ALA A 47 -10.24 6.11 12.06
N LYS A 48 -10.07 7.40 12.36
CA LYS A 48 -9.91 7.91 13.75
C LYS A 48 -11.13 7.64 14.63
N ARG A 49 -12.33 7.64 14.07
CA ARG A 49 -13.57 7.35 14.79
C ARG A 49 -13.76 5.85 15.06
N ARG A 50 -13.34 5.01 14.11
CA ARG A 50 -13.63 3.57 14.10
C ARG A 50 -12.60 2.72 14.84
N PHE A 51 -11.34 3.14 14.86
CA PHE A 51 -10.24 2.34 15.39
C PHE A 51 -9.57 2.97 16.60
N THR A 52 -8.98 2.12 17.42
CA THR A 52 -8.26 2.48 18.63
C THR A 52 -6.75 2.32 18.46
N VAL A 53 -5.97 2.86 19.40
CA VAL A 53 -4.52 2.63 19.47
C VAL A 53 -4.22 1.13 19.62
N ASP A 54 -5.02 0.40 20.41
CA ASP A 54 -4.85 -1.05 20.60
C ASP A 54 -5.05 -1.82 19.29
N ASP A 55 -6.01 -1.41 18.46
CA ASP A 55 -6.19 -1.98 17.12
C ASP A 55 -4.96 -1.75 16.26
N GLN A 56 -4.36 -0.55 16.33
CA GLN A 56 -3.14 -0.24 15.61
C GLN A 56 -1.97 -1.09 16.10
N ILE A 57 -1.77 -1.20 17.42
CA ILE A 57 -0.71 -2.03 18.02
C ILE A 57 -0.84 -3.49 17.54
N LYS A 58 -2.06 -4.05 17.58
CA LYS A 58 -2.31 -5.43 17.11
C LYS A 58 -2.04 -5.58 15.61
N ALA A 59 -2.54 -4.65 14.80
CA ALA A 59 -2.41 -4.70 13.35
C ALA A 59 -0.96 -4.47 12.86
N THR A 60 -0.10 -3.85 13.67
CA THR A 60 1.30 -3.58 13.34
C THR A 60 2.28 -4.30 14.27
N ALA A 61 1.87 -5.38 14.93
CA ALA A 61 2.73 -6.13 15.86
C ALA A 61 4.01 -6.70 15.20
N HIS A 62 4.01 -6.88 13.89
CA HIS A 62 5.13 -7.43 13.11
C HIS A 62 6.05 -6.37 12.48
N VAL A 63 5.78 -5.08 12.70
CA VAL A 63 6.56 -3.96 12.17
C VAL A 63 6.85 -2.92 13.25
N GLU A 64 8.06 -2.37 13.24
CA GLU A 64 8.39 -1.27 14.14
C GLU A 64 7.85 0.04 13.59
N CYS A 65 6.92 0.65 14.32
CA CYS A 65 6.28 1.90 13.90
C CYS A 65 5.77 2.69 15.10
N ARG A 66 5.46 3.97 14.86
CA ARG A 66 4.72 4.81 15.80
C ARG A 66 3.32 4.21 16.05
N LYS A 67 2.87 4.18 17.30
CA LYS A 67 1.63 3.52 17.76
C LYS A 67 0.88 4.44 18.75
N ASP A 68 0.55 5.64 18.30
CA ASP A 68 -0.20 6.63 19.08
C ASP A 68 -1.37 7.21 18.27
N SER A 69 -2.19 8.03 18.92
CA SER A 69 -3.42 8.59 18.34
C SER A 69 -3.21 9.41 17.07
N ASP A 70 -2.02 9.96 16.86
CA ASP A 70 -1.75 10.86 15.74
C ASP A 70 -1.65 10.10 14.41
N VAL A 71 -1.32 8.81 14.47
CA VAL A 71 -1.12 7.95 13.30
C VAL A 71 -2.24 6.92 13.09
N ILE A 72 -3.32 6.98 13.89
CA ILE A 72 -4.46 6.05 13.77
C ILE A 72 -5.13 6.14 12.40
N ASP A 73 -5.18 7.31 11.75
CA ASP A 73 -5.78 7.42 10.42
C ASP A 73 -5.01 6.65 9.34
N GLU A 74 -3.82 6.16 9.65
CA GLU A 74 -2.94 5.40 8.79
C GLU A 74 -2.89 3.91 9.13
N ILE A 75 -3.76 3.45 10.06
CA ILE A 75 -3.91 2.05 10.43
C ILE A 75 -4.11 1.15 9.18
N PRO A 76 -3.55 -0.08 9.15
CA PRO A 76 -3.57 -0.91 7.94
C PRO A 76 -4.99 -1.14 7.38
N MET A 77 -5.99 -1.23 8.26
CA MET A 77 -7.40 -1.43 7.94
C MET A 77 -8.08 -0.23 7.24
N ALA A 78 -7.46 0.95 7.23
CA ALA A 78 -7.95 2.10 6.47
C ALA A 78 -7.64 2.02 4.96
N TYR A 79 -6.89 0.99 4.55
CA TYR A 79 -6.42 0.77 3.18
C TYR A 79 -7.02 -0.51 2.59
N LYS A 80 -7.00 -0.59 1.25
CA LYS A 80 -7.31 -1.84 0.55
C LYS A 80 -6.20 -2.85 0.79
N ASP A 81 -6.53 -4.12 0.59
CA ASP A 81 -5.52 -5.16 0.49
C ASP A 81 -4.65 -4.91 -0.75
N ILE A 82 -3.35 -4.71 -0.53
CA ILE A 82 -2.39 -4.47 -1.61
C ILE A 82 -2.30 -5.67 -2.55
N ASP A 83 -2.51 -6.90 -2.07
CA ASP A 83 -2.45 -8.09 -2.91
C ASP A 83 -3.60 -8.13 -3.90
N ALA A 84 -4.79 -7.74 -3.46
CA ALA A 84 -5.95 -7.60 -4.33
C ALA A 84 -5.71 -6.53 -5.39
N VAL A 85 -5.10 -5.39 -5.01
CA VAL A 85 -4.73 -4.32 -5.95
C VAL A 85 -3.71 -4.83 -6.98
N MET A 86 -2.69 -5.58 -6.55
CA MET A 86 -1.69 -6.17 -7.45
C MET A 86 -2.31 -7.21 -8.39
N HIS A 87 -3.18 -8.07 -7.89
CA HIS A 87 -3.87 -9.06 -8.70
C HIS A 87 -4.75 -8.41 -9.79
N ALA A 88 -5.44 -7.32 -9.44
CA ALA A 88 -6.33 -6.60 -10.36
C ALA A 88 -5.62 -5.88 -11.51
N GLN A 89 -4.30 -5.67 -11.42
CA GLN A 89 -3.49 -4.95 -12.42
C GLN A 89 -2.37 -5.81 -13.02
N ARG A 90 -2.51 -7.14 -12.96
CA ARG A 90 -1.51 -8.11 -13.45
C ARG A 90 -1.21 -8.00 -14.95
N ASP A 91 -2.10 -7.37 -15.70
CA ASP A 91 -1.98 -7.04 -17.12
C ASP A 91 -1.29 -5.68 -17.37
N LEU A 92 -1.09 -4.87 -16.33
CA LEU A 92 -0.45 -3.55 -16.41
C LEU A 92 1.02 -3.61 -15.98
N VAL A 93 1.35 -4.45 -14.99
CA VAL A 93 2.70 -4.57 -14.42
C VAL A 93 3.04 -6.01 -14.07
N GLU A 94 4.32 -6.37 -14.18
CA GLU A 94 4.89 -7.58 -13.59
C GLU A 94 5.53 -7.26 -12.22
N VAL A 95 5.44 -8.19 -11.27
CA VAL A 95 6.15 -8.07 -9.98
C VAL A 95 7.57 -8.58 -10.15
N VAL A 96 8.54 -7.71 -9.93
CA VAL A 96 9.97 -8.06 -9.96
C VAL A 96 10.43 -8.48 -8.56
N HIS A 97 10.05 -7.74 -7.53
CA HIS A 97 10.35 -8.07 -6.14
C HIS A 97 9.20 -7.74 -5.19
N THR A 98 9.11 -8.53 -4.13
CA THR A 98 8.20 -8.31 -3.00
C THR A 98 9.02 -7.90 -1.79
N LEU A 99 8.67 -6.77 -1.17
CA LEU A 99 9.35 -6.19 -0.03
C LEU A 99 8.49 -6.34 1.23
N ARG A 100 9.10 -6.80 2.32
CA ARG A 100 8.50 -6.82 3.66
C ARG A 100 8.97 -5.60 4.44
N GLN A 101 8.05 -4.86 5.04
CA GLN A 101 8.41 -3.74 5.90
C GLN A 101 8.95 -4.23 7.24
N VAL A 102 10.04 -3.60 7.70
CA VAL A 102 10.63 -3.83 9.03
C VAL A 102 10.41 -2.62 9.94
N VAL A 103 10.54 -1.42 9.39
CA VAL A 103 10.32 -0.15 10.10
C VAL A 103 9.41 0.76 9.27
N CYS A 104 8.48 1.46 9.91
CA CYS A 104 7.64 2.50 9.34
C CYS A 104 7.72 3.78 10.18
N VAL A 105 8.28 4.85 9.60
CA VAL A 105 8.34 6.16 10.21
C VAL A 105 7.26 7.05 9.58
N LYS A 106 6.34 7.54 10.41
CA LYS A 106 5.33 8.55 10.02
C LYS A 106 5.33 9.70 11.03
N GLY A 107 5.19 10.91 10.49
CA GLY A 107 5.03 12.16 11.24
C GLY A 107 3.57 12.46 11.50
#